data_AF-A0A5M8EMU6-F1
#
_entry.id   AF-A0A5M8EMU6-F1
#
_cell.length_a   1.000
_cell.length_b   1.000
_cell.length_c   1.000
_cell.angle_alpha   90.00
_cell.angle_beta   90.00
_cell.angle_gamma   90.00
#
_symmetry.space_group_name_H-M   'P 1'
#
loop_
_entity.id
_entity.type
_entity.pdbx_description
1 polymer ?
#
loop_
_entity_poly.entity_id
_entity_poly.type
_entity_poly.pdbx_seq_one_letter_code
_entity_poly.pdbx_strand_id
1 'polypeptide(L)'
;MFEKLQRAFWKALTPDLIAETVAPSTPSLLSADVLDALGGADNLKTQQRVALTRVRVQLQDEARVDVAALKAAGVPGVMVLAGGTVHLLTGLQGQ
;
A
#
# COMPACT_ATOMS: atom_id res chain seq x y z
N MET A 1 29.23 -12.82 -39.36
CA MET A 1 29.97 -12.23 -38.21
C MET A 1 29.04 -11.45 -37.26
N PHE A 2 28.16 -10.60 -37.79
CA PHE A 2 27.24 -9.72 -37.03
C PHE A 2 26.24 -10.46 -36.11
N GLU A 3 25.72 -11.62 -36.52
CA GLU A 3 24.77 -12.41 -35.73
C GLU A 3 25.35 -13.01 -34.44
N LYS A 4 26.66 -13.29 -34.39
CA LYS A 4 27.31 -13.77 -33.16
C LYS A 4 27.45 -12.63 -32.15
N LEU A 5 27.67 -11.41 -32.64
CA LEU A 5 27.76 -10.21 -31.81
C LEU A 5 26.39 -9.79 -31.28
N GLN A 6 25.33 -9.85 -32.10
CA GLN A 6 23.96 -9.62 -31.64
C GLN A 6 23.51 -10.66 -30.61
N ARG A 7 23.83 -11.94 -30.79
CA ARG A 7 23.51 -12.99 -29.80
C ARG A 7 24.28 -12.82 -28.50
N ALA A 8 25.56 -12.45 -28.56
CA ALA A 8 26.36 -12.19 -27.37
C ALA A 8 25.88 -10.93 -26.63
N PHE A 9 25.50 -9.89 -27.38
CA PHE A 9 24.93 -8.66 -26.85
C PHE A 9 23.57 -8.91 -26.19
N TRP A 10 22.68 -9.67 -26.83
CA TRP A 10 21.38 -10.02 -26.26
C TRP A 10 21.53 -10.90 -25.01
N LYS A 11 22.45 -11.87 -25.02
CA LYS A 11 22.76 -12.71 -23.85
C LYS A 11 23.39 -11.93 -22.69
N ALA A 12 24.08 -10.82 -22.98
CA ALA A 12 24.65 -9.92 -21.99
C ALA A 12 23.65 -8.89 -21.45
N LEU A 13 22.61 -8.56 -22.24
CA LEU A 13 21.57 -7.59 -21.86
C LEU A 13 20.42 -8.21 -21.06
N THR A 14 20.27 -9.54 -21.08
CA THR A 14 19.21 -10.26 -20.37
C THR A 14 19.68 -11.54 -19.64
N PRO A 15 20.73 -11.52 -18.80
CA PRO A 15 20.91 -12.61 -17.84
C PRO A 15 19.97 -12.50 -16.64
N ASP A 16 19.28 -11.36 -16.48
CA ASP A 16 18.40 -11.09 -15.32
C ASP A 16 17.02 -10.57 -15.75
N LEU A 17 16.41 -11.18 -16.79
CA LEU A 17 14.95 -11.23 -16.83
C LEU A 17 14.51 -12.25 -15.77
N ILE A 18 14.67 -11.87 -14.50
CA ILE A 18 13.82 -12.39 -13.45
C ILE A 18 12.44 -11.93 -13.87
N ALA A 19 11.62 -12.89 -14.34
CA ALA A 19 10.19 -12.70 -14.50
C ALA A 19 9.74 -11.89 -13.30
N GLU A 20 9.21 -10.69 -13.56
CA GLU A 20 8.74 -9.73 -12.57
C GLU A 20 8.00 -10.54 -11.52
N THR A 21 8.72 -10.83 -10.43
CA THR A 21 8.15 -11.55 -9.31
C THR A 21 7.06 -10.61 -8.89
N VAL A 22 5.81 -11.04 -9.07
CA VAL A 22 4.65 -10.36 -8.51
C VAL A 22 5.07 -10.05 -7.08
N ALA A 23 5.38 -8.77 -6.84
CA ALA A 23 6.06 -8.37 -5.63
C ALA A 23 5.27 -8.93 -4.46
N PRO A 24 5.92 -9.41 -3.39
CA PRO A 24 5.20 -9.87 -2.22
C PRO A 24 4.23 -8.75 -1.84
N SER A 25 2.92 -9.05 -1.89
CA SER A 25 1.85 -8.13 -1.52
C SER A 25 2.28 -7.48 -0.21
N THR A 26 2.66 -6.20 -0.28
CA THR A 26 3.32 -5.52 0.84
C THR A 26 2.40 -5.71 2.03
N PRO A 27 2.87 -6.34 3.12
CA PRO A 27 2.01 -6.66 4.24
C PRO A 27 1.31 -5.37 4.68
N SER A 28 -0.02 -5.44 4.74
CA SER A 28 -0.80 -4.26 5.02
C SER A 28 -0.41 -3.69 6.38
N LEU A 29 -0.23 -2.37 6.48
CA LEU A 29 -0.01 -1.70 7.77
C LEU A 29 -1.29 -1.67 8.62
N LEU A 30 -2.40 -2.14 8.05
CA LEU A 30 -3.75 -2.06 8.57
C LEU A 30 -4.33 -3.46 8.69
N SER A 31 -5.08 -3.71 9.77
CA SER A 31 -5.87 -4.93 9.93
C SER A 31 -6.98 -5.02 8.88
N ALA A 32 -7.54 -6.22 8.70
CA ALA A 32 -8.68 -6.43 7.81
C ALA A 32 -9.87 -5.52 8.15
N ASP A 33 -10.22 -5.41 9.44
CA ASP A 33 -11.33 -4.56 9.90
C ASP A 33 -11.11 -3.08 9.55
N VAL A 34 -9.86 -2.60 9.64
CA VAL A 34 -9.52 -1.22 9.25
C VAL A 34 -9.60 -1.05 7.73
N LEU A 35 -9.17 -2.02 6.95
CA LEU A 35 -9.30 -1.98 5.48
C LEU A 35 -10.77 -1.97 5.04
N ASP A 36 -11.60 -2.82 5.64
CA ASP A 36 -13.03 -2.88 5.34
C ASP A 36 -13.73 -1.57 5.69
N ALA A 37 -13.39 -0.98 6.85
CA ALA A 37 -13.89 0.33 7.26
C ALA A 37 -13.40 1.49 6.36
N LEU A 38 -12.29 1.32 5.64
CA LEU A 38 -11.85 2.26 4.60
C LEU A 38 -12.57 2.05 3.27
N GLY A 39 -13.54 1.14 3.19
CA GLY A 39 -14.25 0.78 1.96
C GLY A 39 -13.63 -0.39 1.21
N GLY A 40 -12.74 -1.18 1.85
CA GLY A 40 -12.11 -2.37 1.28
C GLY A 40 -10.77 -2.10 0.60
N ALA A 41 -10.05 -3.19 0.30
CA ALA A 41 -8.71 -3.14 -0.29
C ALA A 41 -8.66 -2.39 -1.63
N ASP A 42 -9.68 -2.54 -2.47
CA ASP A 42 -9.78 -1.81 -3.74
C ASP A 42 -9.90 -0.30 -3.54
N ASN A 43 -10.35 0.19 -2.38
CA ASN A 43 -10.38 1.64 -2.14
C ASN A 43 -9.02 2.22 -1.74
N LEU A 44 -8.05 1.38 -1.34
CA LEU A 44 -6.74 1.83 -0.86
C LEU A 44 -5.74 1.96 -2.03
N LYS A 45 -5.27 3.18 -2.29
CA LYS A 45 -4.20 3.44 -3.27
C LYS A 45 -2.82 3.22 -2.67
N THR A 46 -2.57 3.84 -1.52
CA THR A 46 -1.29 3.73 -0.81
C THR A 46 -1.49 3.83 0.68
N GLN A 47 -0.53 3.30 1.43
CA GLN A 47 -0.42 3.47 2.88
C GLN A 47 1.03 3.75 3.24
N GLN A 48 1.22 4.63 4.22
CA GLN A 48 2.54 5.02 4.67
C GLN A 48 2.50 5.28 6.18
N ARG A 49 3.42 4.66 6.92
CA ARG A 49 3.69 5.07 8.30
C ARG A 49 4.41 6.42 8.27
N VAL A 50 3.74 7.46 8.75
CA VAL A 50 4.27 8.85 8.76
C VAL A 50 4.65 9.33 10.16
N ALA A 51 4.29 8.56 11.19
CA ALA A 51 4.78 8.71 12.56
C ALA A 51 4.67 7.36 13.30
N LEU A 52 5.19 7.28 14.53
CA LEU A 52 5.16 6.06 15.36
C LEU A 52 3.76 5.46 15.51
N THR A 53 2.76 6.31 15.68
CA THR A 53 1.37 5.93 15.91
C THR A 53 0.44 6.32 14.77
N ARG A 54 1.00 6.73 13.61
CA ARG A 54 0.21 7.31 12.52
C ARG A 54 0.49 6.65 11.18
N VAL A 55 -0.58 6.16 10.57
CA VAL A 55 -0.59 5.71 9.18
C VAL A 55 -1.39 6.73 8.37
N ARG A 56 -0.80 7.20 7.27
CA ARG A 56 -1.50 7.97 6.24
C ARG A 56 -1.87 7.04 5.11
N VAL A 57 -3.12 7.06 4.71
CA VAL A 57 -3.61 6.36 3.53
C VAL A 57 -4.04 7.35 2.47
N GLN A 58 -3.93 6.90 1.22
CA GLN A 58 -4.52 7.57 0.07
C GLN A 58 -5.62 6.67 -0.48
N LEU A 59 -6.82 7.21 -0.66
CA LEU A 59 -7.99 6.45 -1.10
C LEU A 59 -8.41 6.79 -2.54
N GLN A 60 -9.20 5.91 -3.15
CA GLN A 60 -9.90 6.20 -4.41
C GLN A 60 -11.10 7.11 -4.16
N ASP A 61 -11.90 6.78 -3.15
CA ASP A 61 -13.13 7.48 -2.79
C ASP A 61 -13.23 7.60 -1.26
N GLU A 62 -13.15 8.83 -0.75
CA GLU A 62 -13.23 9.12 0.68
C GLU A 62 -14.66 9.00 1.24
N ALA A 63 -15.69 8.99 0.39
CA ALA A 63 -17.09 8.84 0.83
C ALA A 63 -17.40 7.42 1.34
N ARG A 64 -16.55 6.44 1.01
CA ARG A 64 -16.67 5.04 1.46
C ARG A 64 -16.11 4.80 2.87
N VAL A 65 -15.53 5.81 3.51
CA VAL A 65 -14.92 5.67 4.83
C VAL A 65 -16.00 5.62 5.92
N ASP A 66 -16.01 4.52 6.68
CA ASP A 66 -16.82 4.37 7.89
C ASP A 66 -15.99 4.71 9.14
N VAL A 67 -16.13 5.95 9.61
CA VAL A 67 -15.41 6.45 10.79
C VAL A 67 -15.83 5.72 12.08
N ALA A 68 -17.07 5.23 12.17
CA ALA A 68 -17.53 4.51 13.34
C ALA A 68 -16.90 3.11 13.40
N ALA A 69 -16.87 2.41 12.27
CA ALA A 69 -16.18 1.12 12.14
C ALA A 69 -14.68 1.25 12.39
N LEU A 70 -14.02 2.32 11.89
CA LEU A 70 -12.60 2.59 12.18
C LEU A 70 -12.32 2.70 13.69
N LYS A 71 -13.19 3.40 14.42
CA LYS A 71 -13.06 3.51 15.89
C LYS A 71 -13.26 2.16 16.58
N ALA A 72 -14.25 1.38 16.15
CA ALA A 72 -14.50 0.04 16.67
C ALA A 72 -13.32 -0.92 16.38
N ALA A 73 -12.65 -0.75 15.25
CA ALA A 73 -11.45 -1.48 14.86
C ALA A 73 -10.17 -1.00 15.58
N GLY A 74 -10.27 -0.09 16.55
CA GLY A 74 -9.15 0.37 17.36
C GLY A 74 -8.37 1.56 16.79
N VAL A 75 -8.95 2.34 15.88
CA VAL A 75 -8.39 3.60 15.38
C VAL A 75 -8.98 4.78 16.19
N PRO A 76 -8.37 5.22 17.30
CA PRO A 76 -8.92 6.27 18.17
C PRO A 76 -9.06 7.64 17.50
N GLY A 77 -8.34 7.90 16.40
CA GLY A 77 -8.39 9.17 15.69
C GLY A 77 -8.32 8.99 14.18
N VAL A 78 -9.26 9.65 13.49
CA VAL A 78 -9.39 9.66 12.03
C VAL A 78 -9.46 11.12 11.59
N MET A 79 -8.63 11.51 10.63
CA MET A 79 -8.68 12.84 10.01
C MET A 79 -8.70 12.67 8.49
N VAL A 80 -9.83 13.00 7.88
CA VAL A 80 -10.02 13.01 6.43
C VAL A 80 -9.60 14.37 5.91
N LEU A 81 -8.72 14.40 4.92
CA LEU A 81 -8.27 15.60 4.22
C LEU A 81 -8.75 15.55 2.77
N ALA A 82 -8.90 16.74 2.18
CA ALA A 82 -9.27 16.87 0.77
C ALA A 82 -8.32 16.07 -0.15
N GLY A 83 -8.91 15.53 -1.22
CA GLY A 83 -8.16 14.75 -2.20
C GLY A 83 -7.92 13.31 -1.79
N GLY A 84 -8.73 12.75 -0.88
CA GLY A 84 -8.70 11.33 -0.50
C GLY A 84 -7.58 10.91 0.43
N THR A 85 -6.89 11.85 1.09
CA THR A 85 -5.89 11.52 2.12
C THR A 85 -6.58 11.32 3.47
N VAL A 86 -6.30 10.22 4.17
CA VAL A 86 -6.81 9.98 5.53
C VAL A 86 -5.67 9.65 6.47
N HIS A 87 -5.62 10.33 7.62
CA HIS A 87 -4.69 10.02 8.71
C HIS A 87 -5.40 9.17 9.76
N LEU A 88 -4.80 8.04 10.10
CA LEU A 88 -5.28 7.09 11.10
C LEU A 88 -4.28 7.06 12.26
N LEU A 89 -4.77 7.19 13.48
CA LEU A 89 -3.99 6.90 14.69
C LEU A 89 -4.12 5.42 15.01
N THR A 90 -3.07 4.64 14.82
CA THR A 90 -3.09 3.16 14.91
C THR A 90 -2.39 2.61 16.16
N GLY A 91 -1.96 3.49 17.07
CA GLY A 91 -1.16 3.10 18.25
C GLY A 91 0.26 2.66 17.90
N LEU A 92 1.03 2.30 18.94
CA LEU A 92 2.36 1.69 18.78
C LEU A 92 2.17 0.26 18.30
N GLN A 93 2.68 -0.05 17.12
CA GLN A 93 2.71 -1.42 16.62
C GLN A 93 4.08 -2.02 16.90
N GLY A 94 4.11 -3.22 17.47
CA GLY A 94 5.33 -3.90 17.89
C GLY A 94 6.37 -3.94 16.77
N GLN A 95 7.60 -3.65 17.15
CA GLN A 95 8.79 -3.74 16.31
C GLN A 95 9.06 -5.19 15.89
#